data_AF-A0AAJ7FJU7-F1
#
_entry.id   AF-A0AAJ7FJU7-F1
#
_cell.length_a   1.000
_cell.length_b   1.000
_cell.length_c   1.000
_cell.angle_alpha   90.00
_cell.angle_beta   90.00
_cell.angle_gamma   90.00
#
_symmetry.space_group_name_H-M   'P 1'
#
loop_
_entity.id
_entity.type
_entity.pdbx_description
1 polymer ?
#
loop_
_entity_poly.entity_id
_entity_poly.type
_entity_poly.pdbx_seq_one_letter_code
_entity_poly.pdbx_strand_id
1 'polypeptide(L)'
;MPIPNAAEIAELYNEMGYNINPDTAQLDAMYGQKKRKHDMVMIIMADADISAVINYFKTMSFCKADDSKYFNLKKIWVQEPVINIFTDSIVEAQLAKVVMLERLMLTAFRNNDEVIRAVNIETSREYGASIWSENINSTQNVAAALNTFIVWINTSSILDAFLLNIINTSITADYAIPESNNLTRIISDGASELSEKFHLFYDGQWKKPVKQEYWTGETDILIANATEKDIMDCVVSAVRAFQAWSTTPLSKRKNVFQYLADRIASTGNYSLADSIIRWANDPSVCETSTFFLKDDTVNLLVRRDPKGVIVVNSDNTEDLFRMVVYACITGNTVIITSSDYFCKTKLKYCDMFSSCQIPPGLVNILTFANLTPALQYMSNLFPISIITTGNVCVEDERICNPNRDLLKFTRTKFVWMSCK
;
A
#
# COMPACT_ATOMS: atom_id res chain seq x y z
N MET A 1 14.55 22.28 -26.07
CA MET A 1 13.50 21.85 -27.03
C MET A 1 12.14 22.06 -26.39
N PRO A 2 11.07 22.32 -27.15
CA PRO A 2 9.74 22.56 -26.58
C PRO A 2 9.19 21.25 -25.97
N ILE A 3 8.40 21.42 -24.91
CA ILE A 3 7.73 20.34 -24.18
C ILE A 3 6.72 19.68 -25.14
N PRO A 4 6.64 18.32 -25.22
CA PRO A 4 5.66 17.64 -26.06
C PRO A 4 4.25 18.07 -25.66
N ASN A 5 3.37 18.18 -26.64
CA ASN A 5 2.01 18.64 -26.39
C ASN A 5 1.16 17.53 -25.75
N ALA A 6 0.02 17.91 -25.17
CA ALA A 6 -0.86 16.99 -24.47
C ALA A 6 -1.41 15.83 -25.35
N ALA A 7 -1.43 16.00 -26.68
CA ALA A 7 -1.94 14.98 -27.60
C ALA A 7 -0.92 13.86 -27.83
N GLU A 8 0.37 14.19 -28.00
CA GLU A 8 1.46 13.21 -28.14
C GLU A 8 1.59 12.34 -26.88
N ILE A 9 1.38 12.96 -25.72
CA ILE A 9 1.38 12.29 -24.41
C ILE A 9 0.16 11.35 -24.28
N ALA A 10 -1.02 11.75 -24.75
CA ALA A 10 -2.22 10.93 -24.71
C ALA A 10 -2.15 9.69 -25.62
N GLU A 11 -1.50 9.81 -26.77
CA GLU A 11 -1.31 8.71 -27.73
C GLU A 11 -0.43 7.60 -27.12
N LEU A 12 0.69 7.97 -26.51
CA LEU A 12 1.56 7.07 -25.73
C LEU A 12 0.82 6.37 -24.57
N TYR A 13 -0.11 7.07 -23.89
CA TYR A 13 -0.87 6.48 -22.78
C TYR A 13 -1.97 5.52 -23.23
N ASN A 14 -2.61 5.78 -24.37
CA ASN A 14 -3.57 4.87 -24.98
C ASN A 14 -2.90 3.56 -25.43
N GLU A 15 -1.66 3.63 -25.94
CA GLU A 15 -0.84 2.45 -26.26
C GLU A 15 -0.51 1.60 -25.01
N MET A 16 -0.43 2.21 -23.82
CA MET A 16 -0.21 1.54 -22.53
C MET A 16 -1.51 1.01 -21.87
N GLY A 17 -2.66 1.11 -22.54
CA GLY A 17 -3.95 0.64 -22.03
C GLY A 17 -4.60 1.54 -20.98
N TYR A 18 -4.09 2.75 -20.79
CA TYR A 18 -4.70 3.78 -19.94
C TYR A 18 -5.53 4.70 -20.82
N ASN A 19 -6.85 4.57 -20.76
CA ASN A 19 -7.77 5.42 -21.52
C ASN A 19 -7.88 6.78 -20.81
N ILE A 20 -7.00 7.71 -21.15
CA ILE A 20 -6.93 9.03 -20.51
C ILE A 20 -7.56 10.05 -21.45
N ASN A 21 -8.65 10.68 -21.02
CA ASN A 21 -9.20 11.84 -21.70
C ASN A 21 -8.29 13.05 -21.42
N PRO A 22 -7.62 13.64 -22.42
CA PRO A 22 -6.52 14.60 -22.21
C PRO A 22 -6.98 16.01 -21.85
N ASP A 23 -8.22 16.19 -21.38
CA ASP A 23 -8.77 17.52 -21.12
C ASP A 23 -8.17 18.12 -19.84
N THR A 24 -7.01 18.77 -20.00
CA THR A 24 -6.29 19.51 -18.96
C THR A 24 -7.17 20.56 -18.28
N ALA A 25 -8.21 21.08 -18.95
CA ALA A 25 -9.15 22.02 -18.37
C ALA A 25 -10.10 21.37 -17.35
N GLN A 26 -10.48 20.09 -17.53
CA GLN A 26 -11.24 19.34 -16.53
C GLN A 26 -10.37 18.98 -15.32
N LEU A 27 -9.09 18.67 -15.53
CA LEU A 27 -8.12 18.38 -14.46
C LEU A 27 -7.87 19.61 -13.57
N ASP A 28 -7.73 20.79 -14.16
CA ASP A 28 -7.61 22.07 -13.43
C ASP A 28 -8.91 22.43 -12.68
N ALA A 29 -10.08 22.10 -13.25
CA ALA A 29 -11.37 22.30 -12.60
C ALA A 29 -11.61 21.32 -11.42
N MET A 30 -11.15 20.07 -11.51
CA MET A 30 -11.24 19.07 -10.45
C MET A 30 -10.34 19.40 -9.25
N TYR A 31 -9.12 19.89 -9.47
CA TYR A 31 -8.26 20.42 -8.40
C TYR A 31 -8.68 21.82 -7.90
N GLY A 32 -9.61 22.47 -8.59
CA GLY A 32 -10.15 23.79 -8.27
C GLY A 32 -10.98 23.85 -6.98
N GLN A 33 -11.44 22.72 -6.45
CA GLN A 33 -12.16 22.69 -5.17
C GLN A 33 -11.18 22.47 -4.00
N LYS A 34 -10.72 23.61 -3.43
CA LYS A 34 -9.79 23.75 -2.28
C LYS A 34 -8.39 23.15 -2.51
N LYS A 35 -7.46 23.99 -3.00
CA LYS A 35 -6.00 23.78 -3.02
C LYS A 35 -5.48 23.20 -1.69
N ARG A 36 -5.39 21.87 -1.54
CA ARG A 36 -4.53 21.24 -0.53
C ARG A 36 -3.17 21.05 -1.20
N LYS A 37 -2.19 21.89 -0.84
CA LYS A 37 -0.79 21.59 -1.16
C LYS A 37 -0.37 20.40 -0.30
N HIS A 38 0.25 19.40 -0.92
CA HIS A 38 0.88 18.29 -0.22
C HIS A 38 2.17 18.79 0.42
N ASP A 39 2.53 18.29 1.60
CA ASP A 39 3.79 18.68 2.21
C ASP A 39 4.95 17.89 1.58
N MET A 40 6.15 18.45 1.58
CA MET A 40 7.35 17.75 1.13
C MET A 40 8.58 18.08 1.97
N VAL A 41 9.55 17.18 1.93
CA VAL A 41 10.87 17.38 2.51
C VAL A 41 11.96 17.32 1.42
N MET A 42 13.07 17.99 1.67
CA MET A 42 14.26 17.88 0.83
C MET A 42 15.40 17.27 1.65
N ILE A 43 16.15 16.36 1.05
CA ILE A 43 17.29 15.67 1.66
C ILE A 43 18.51 15.94 0.76
N ILE A 44 19.53 16.58 1.31
CA ILE A 44 20.78 16.90 0.64
C ILE A 44 21.87 16.01 1.22
N MET A 45 22.36 15.06 0.42
CA MET A 45 23.42 14.12 0.82
C MET A 45 24.80 14.77 0.71
N ALA A 46 25.81 14.19 1.36
CA ALA A 46 27.17 14.73 1.40
C ALA A 46 27.86 14.81 0.03
N ASP A 47 27.37 14.04 -0.94
CA ASP A 47 27.87 14.00 -2.31
C ASP A 47 26.95 14.74 -3.30
N ALA A 48 26.05 15.60 -2.81
CA ALA A 48 25.16 16.36 -3.67
C ALA A 48 25.89 17.46 -4.45
N ASP A 49 25.50 17.67 -5.71
CA ASP A 49 25.82 18.86 -6.49
C ASP A 49 25.07 20.08 -5.93
N ILE A 50 25.70 20.78 -4.98
CA ILE A 50 25.13 21.97 -4.33
C ILE A 50 24.78 23.06 -5.35
N SER A 51 25.53 23.17 -6.46
CA SER A 51 25.22 24.16 -7.50
C SER A 51 23.89 23.87 -8.17
N ALA A 52 23.58 22.59 -8.42
CA ALA A 52 22.28 22.17 -8.94
C ALA A 52 21.14 22.47 -7.96
N VAL A 53 21.34 22.23 -6.66
CA VAL A 53 20.37 22.56 -5.61
C VAL A 53 20.10 24.07 -5.56
N ILE A 54 21.14 24.89 -5.58
CA ILE A 54 21.03 26.36 -5.61
C ILE A 54 20.32 26.83 -6.87
N ASN A 55 20.64 26.23 -8.02
CA ASN A 55 19.98 26.55 -9.28
C ASN A 55 18.49 26.22 -9.22
N TYR A 56 18.09 25.08 -8.63
CA TYR A 56 16.69 24.76 -8.40
C TYR A 56 15.95 25.85 -7.61
N PHE A 57 16.52 26.30 -6.48
CA PHE A 57 15.91 27.37 -5.69
C PHE A 57 15.82 28.69 -6.45
N LYS A 58 16.83 29.02 -7.28
CA LYS A 58 16.76 30.20 -8.17
C LYS A 58 15.57 30.07 -9.10
N THR A 59 15.45 28.97 -9.85
CA THR A 59 14.34 28.76 -10.79
C THR A 59 12.98 28.83 -10.09
N MET A 60 12.86 28.22 -8.91
CA MET A 60 11.65 28.25 -8.10
C MET A 60 11.28 29.66 -7.63
N SER A 61 12.28 30.49 -7.30
CA SER A 61 12.06 31.89 -6.89
C SER A 61 11.64 32.82 -8.04
N PHE A 62 11.99 32.48 -9.29
CA PHE A 62 11.60 33.24 -10.48
C PHE A 62 10.23 32.81 -11.04
N CYS A 63 9.80 31.59 -10.77
CA CYS A 63 8.43 31.15 -11.02
C CYS A 63 7.48 31.94 -10.11
N LYS A 64 6.61 32.78 -10.69
CA LYS A 64 5.51 33.43 -9.97
C LYS A 64 4.75 32.35 -9.18
N ALA A 65 4.22 32.71 -8.01
CA ALA A 65 3.60 31.85 -6.99
C ALA A 65 2.57 30.77 -7.46
N ASP A 66 2.24 30.71 -8.75
CA ASP A 66 1.39 29.72 -9.38
C ASP A 66 2.07 28.41 -9.84
N ASP A 67 3.40 28.28 -9.96
CA ASP A 67 3.99 26.98 -10.37
C ASP A 67 4.32 26.04 -9.19
N SER A 68 4.36 26.57 -7.96
CA SER A 68 4.46 25.76 -6.72
C SER A 68 3.11 25.16 -6.28
N LYS A 69 2.25 24.82 -7.25
CA LYS A 69 0.81 24.57 -7.04
C LYS A 69 0.52 23.36 -6.15
N TYR A 70 1.42 22.38 -6.07
CA TYR A 70 1.09 21.05 -5.55
C TYR A 70 1.85 20.64 -4.29
N PHE A 71 3.08 21.11 -4.08
CA PHE A 71 3.88 20.76 -2.90
C PHE A 71 4.36 21.97 -2.09
N ASN A 72 4.36 21.82 -0.77
CA ASN A 72 4.84 22.80 0.20
C ASN A 72 6.09 22.25 0.90
N LEU A 73 7.25 22.83 0.63
CA LEU A 73 8.50 22.39 1.26
C LEU A 73 8.48 22.79 2.74
N LYS A 74 8.51 21.80 3.64
CA LYS A 74 8.44 22.01 5.09
C LYS A 74 9.80 22.04 5.76
N LYS A 75 10.72 21.21 5.26
CA LYS A 75 11.99 20.94 5.93
C LYS A 75 13.07 20.54 4.94
N ILE A 76 14.30 20.97 5.24
CA ILE A 76 15.51 20.61 4.49
C ILE A 76 16.45 19.89 5.43
N TRP A 77 16.71 18.63 5.14
CA TRP A 77 17.70 17.80 5.80
C TRP A 77 19.01 17.90 5.04
N VAL A 78 20.11 18.22 5.72
CA VAL A 78 21.42 18.38 5.09
C VAL A 78 22.44 17.54 5.83
N GLN A 79 23.22 16.74 5.10
CA GLN A 79 24.23 15.92 5.73
C GLN A 79 25.36 16.79 6.29
N GLU A 80 25.83 16.48 7.49
CA GLU A 80 26.82 17.30 8.23
C GLU A 80 28.03 17.78 7.39
N PRO A 81 28.65 16.98 6.49
CA PRO A 81 29.82 17.43 5.73
C PRO A 81 29.58 18.61 4.77
N VAL A 82 28.34 18.82 4.32
CA VAL A 82 28.00 19.83 3.29
C VAL A 82 27.14 20.97 3.83
N ILE A 83 26.78 20.96 5.11
CA ILE A 83 25.85 21.95 5.68
C ILE A 83 26.37 23.39 5.54
N ASN A 84 27.64 23.63 5.87
CA ASN A 84 28.24 24.97 5.78
C ASN A 84 28.35 25.45 4.33
N ILE A 85 28.78 24.55 3.43
CA ILE A 85 28.89 24.85 1.99
C ILE A 85 27.51 25.23 1.43
N PHE A 86 26.48 24.49 1.80
CA PHE A 86 25.11 24.79 1.39
C PHE A 86 24.61 26.12 1.95
N THR A 87 24.81 26.38 3.25
CA THR A 87 24.36 27.64 3.88
C THR A 87 25.07 28.86 3.29
N ASP A 88 26.38 28.77 3.05
CA ASP A 88 27.16 29.85 2.45
C ASP A 88 26.69 30.12 1.02
N SER A 89 26.46 29.05 0.23
CA SER A 89 25.94 29.16 -1.14
C SER A 89 24.55 29.79 -1.20
N ILE A 90 23.69 29.54 -0.21
CA ILE A 90 22.36 30.18 -0.10
C ILE A 90 22.49 31.70 0.16
N VAL A 91 23.45 32.09 1.00
CA VAL A 91 23.72 33.50 1.31
C VAL A 91 24.28 34.22 0.08
N GLU A 92 25.28 33.62 -0.58
CA GLU A 92 25.89 34.16 -1.79
C GLU A 92 24.88 34.33 -2.93
N ALA A 93 23.99 33.35 -3.09
CA ALA A 93 22.90 33.41 -4.08
C ALA A 93 21.76 34.37 -3.70
N GLN A 94 21.84 35.04 -2.55
CA GLN A 94 20.79 35.93 -2.00
C GLN A 94 19.44 35.22 -1.78
N LEU A 95 19.48 33.90 -1.62
CA LEU A 95 18.30 33.04 -1.42
C LEU A 95 17.88 32.94 0.05
N ALA A 96 18.62 33.55 0.98
CA ALA A 96 18.30 33.53 2.40
C ALA A 96 16.86 33.97 2.71
N LYS A 97 16.29 34.90 1.92
CA LYS A 97 14.88 35.29 2.08
C LYS A 97 13.91 34.19 1.66
N VAL A 98 14.20 33.45 0.59
CA VAL A 98 13.35 32.35 0.08
C VAL A 98 13.45 31.13 1.00
N VAL A 99 14.67 30.80 1.44
CA VAL A 99 14.93 29.61 2.24
C VAL A 99 14.74 29.85 3.74
N MET A 100 14.89 31.07 4.27
CA MET A 100 14.78 31.32 5.72
C MET A 100 13.56 32.13 6.17
N LEU A 101 12.86 32.89 5.31
CA LEU A 101 11.64 33.60 5.73
C LEU A 101 10.37 32.73 5.71
N GLU A 102 10.35 31.58 5.04
CA GLU A 102 9.19 30.69 4.97
C GLU A 102 9.06 29.71 6.16
N ARG A 103 9.84 29.86 7.24
CA ARG A 103 9.93 28.90 8.37
C ARG A 103 10.41 27.49 7.96
N LEU A 104 11.18 27.37 6.89
CA LEU A 104 11.85 26.12 6.54
C LEU A 104 12.88 25.77 7.62
N MET A 105 12.69 24.63 8.28
CA MET A 105 13.66 24.13 9.24
C MET A 105 14.82 23.47 8.48
N LEU A 106 16.03 23.99 8.68
CA LEU A 106 17.26 23.30 8.29
C LEU A 106 17.62 22.32 9.42
N THR A 107 17.89 21.06 9.09
CA THR A 107 18.28 20.06 10.11
C THR A 107 19.43 19.21 9.60
N ALA A 108 20.45 19.06 10.43
CA ALA A 108 21.60 18.23 10.12
C ALA A 108 21.28 16.75 10.34
N PHE A 109 21.91 15.86 9.57
CA PHE A 109 21.93 14.42 9.83
C PHE A 109 23.31 13.82 9.49
N ARG A 110 23.62 12.64 10.04
CA ARG A 110 24.94 12.00 9.90
C ARG A 110 24.95 10.89 8.87
N ASN A 111 23.89 10.07 8.83
CA ASN A 111 23.82 8.88 8.00
C ASN A 111 22.40 8.60 7.47
N ASN A 112 22.31 7.68 6.50
CA ASN A 112 21.08 7.33 5.82
C ASN A 112 19.99 6.81 6.79
N ASP A 113 20.35 5.95 7.74
CA ASP A 113 19.36 5.37 8.67
C ASP A 113 18.73 6.43 9.58
N GLU A 114 19.52 7.42 9.99
CA GLU A 114 19.05 8.56 10.79
C GLU A 114 18.01 9.39 10.02
N VAL A 115 18.33 9.81 8.79
CA VAL A 115 17.41 10.64 8.00
C VAL A 115 16.16 9.85 7.59
N ILE A 116 16.28 8.56 7.26
CA ILE A 116 15.13 7.70 6.95
C ILE A 116 14.18 7.64 8.16
N ARG A 117 14.71 7.34 9.36
CA ARG A 117 13.89 7.29 10.57
C ARG A 117 13.24 8.64 10.88
N ALA A 118 14.02 9.72 10.83
CA ALA A 118 13.54 11.04 11.19
C ALA A 118 12.44 11.52 10.22
N VAL A 119 12.66 11.37 8.91
CA VAL A 119 11.65 11.68 7.89
C VAL A 119 10.41 10.81 8.10
N ASN A 120 10.54 9.50 8.27
CA ASN A 120 9.39 8.61 8.44
C ASN A 120 8.57 8.87 9.72
N ILE A 121 9.17 9.46 10.76
CA ILE A 121 8.47 9.90 11.97
C ILE A 121 7.73 11.21 11.72
N GLU A 122 8.35 12.16 11.01
CA GLU A 122 7.82 13.51 10.81
C GLU A 122 6.81 13.60 9.66
N THR A 123 6.92 12.74 8.65
CA THR A 123 6.08 12.79 7.45
C THR A 123 4.94 11.77 7.52
N SER A 124 3.71 12.22 7.23
CA SER A 124 2.63 11.29 6.89
C SER A 124 2.80 10.79 5.45
N ARG A 125 2.09 9.74 5.09
CA ARG A 125 2.18 9.11 3.76
C ARG A 125 1.81 10.01 2.59
N GLU A 126 1.12 11.12 2.87
CA GLU A 126 0.70 12.10 1.87
C GLU A 126 1.83 13.07 1.47
N TYR A 127 3.03 12.91 2.05
CA TYR A 127 4.20 13.75 1.79
C TYR A 127 4.99 13.29 0.56
N GLY A 128 5.63 14.26 -0.10
CA GLY A 128 6.69 14.02 -1.09
C GLY A 128 8.10 14.16 -0.48
N ALA A 129 9.11 13.58 -1.12
CA ALA A 129 10.51 13.80 -0.77
C ALA A 129 11.35 14.11 -2.01
N SER A 130 12.31 15.02 -1.90
CA SER A 130 13.33 15.24 -2.92
C SER A 130 14.70 14.88 -2.32
N ILE A 131 15.48 14.05 -3.01
CA ILE A 131 16.81 13.62 -2.58
C ILE A 131 17.84 14.09 -3.60
N TRP A 132 18.90 14.75 -3.13
CA TRP A 132 19.99 15.27 -3.95
C TRP A 132 21.29 14.55 -3.58
N SER A 133 21.90 13.90 -4.57
CA SER A 133 23.11 13.07 -4.42
C SER A 133 23.63 12.64 -5.80
N GLU A 134 24.95 12.58 -5.96
CA GLU A 134 25.58 12.01 -7.16
C GLU A 134 25.66 10.47 -7.11
N ASN A 135 25.42 9.83 -5.95
CA ASN A 135 25.38 8.38 -5.79
C ASN A 135 23.95 7.82 -5.93
N ILE A 136 23.60 7.42 -7.16
CA ILE A 136 22.29 6.86 -7.52
C ILE A 136 21.95 5.62 -6.69
N ASN A 137 22.91 4.71 -6.45
CA ASN A 137 22.66 3.46 -5.74
C ASN A 137 22.26 3.69 -4.28
N SER A 138 23.01 4.54 -3.57
CA SER A 138 22.68 4.94 -2.19
C SER A 138 21.33 5.65 -2.15
N THR A 139 21.09 6.53 -3.13
CA THR A 139 19.87 7.33 -3.21
C THR A 139 18.62 6.49 -3.45
N GLN A 140 18.68 5.49 -4.32
CA GLN A 140 17.56 4.57 -4.55
C GLN A 140 17.21 3.77 -3.29
N ASN A 141 18.20 3.37 -2.49
CA ASN A 141 17.97 2.69 -1.22
C ASN A 141 17.28 3.61 -0.19
N VAL A 142 17.73 4.86 -0.06
CA VAL A 142 17.07 5.86 0.79
C VAL A 142 15.66 6.12 0.28
N ALA A 143 15.50 6.38 -1.03
CA ALA A 143 14.23 6.61 -1.68
C ALA A 143 13.25 5.48 -1.38
N ALA A 144 13.67 4.22 -1.52
CA ALA A 144 12.84 3.05 -1.22
C ALA A 144 12.38 2.97 0.24
N ALA A 145 13.21 3.38 1.20
CA ALA A 145 12.91 3.26 2.63
C ALA A 145 12.03 4.38 3.21
N LEU A 146 11.85 5.50 2.49
CA LEU A 146 10.99 6.61 2.95
C LEU A 146 9.50 6.25 2.94
N ASN A 147 8.72 6.67 3.92
CA ASN A 147 7.27 6.47 4.00
C ASN A 147 6.52 7.62 3.30
N THR A 148 6.93 7.92 2.06
CA THR A 148 6.39 9.01 1.23
C THR A 148 5.75 8.45 -0.05
N PHE A 149 4.78 9.19 -0.59
CA PHE A 149 4.06 8.79 -1.80
C PHE A 149 4.91 8.94 -3.07
N ILE A 150 5.66 10.04 -3.15
CA ILE A 150 6.53 10.37 -4.28
C ILE A 150 7.93 10.76 -3.77
N VAL A 151 8.95 10.30 -4.49
CA VAL A 151 10.35 10.67 -4.28
C VAL A 151 10.94 11.18 -5.58
N TRP A 152 11.51 12.38 -5.59
CA TRP A 152 12.30 12.89 -6.70
C TRP A 152 13.80 12.75 -6.39
N ILE A 153 14.59 12.35 -7.38
CA ILE A 153 16.05 12.24 -7.29
C ILE A 153 16.68 13.30 -8.21
N ASN A 154 17.52 14.15 -7.63
CA ASN A 154 18.23 15.27 -8.28
C ASN A 154 17.32 16.28 -8.99
N THR A 155 16.11 16.39 -8.47
CA THR A 155 15.05 17.28 -8.95
C THR A 155 13.96 17.35 -7.89
N SER A 156 12.96 18.20 -8.07
CA SER A 156 11.89 18.37 -7.09
C SER A 156 10.65 19.00 -7.69
N SER A 157 9.48 18.58 -7.19
CA SER A 157 8.17 19.18 -7.48
C SER A 157 7.78 19.18 -8.95
N ILE A 158 8.41 18.34 -9.77
CA ILE A 158 8.00 18.14 -11.16
C ILE A 158 6.85 17.13 -11.15
N LEU A 159 5.70 17.59 -11.63
CA LEU A 159 4.52 16.79 -11.85
C LEU A 159 4.12 16.93 -13.33
N ASP A 160 3.90 15.80 -13.99
CA ASP A 160 3.20 15.74 -15.26
C ASP A 160 1.74 15.34 -15.04
N ALA A 161 0.92 15.44 -16.10
CA ALA A 161 -0.49 15.11 -16.06
C ALA A 161 -0.76 13.65 -15.64
N PHE A 162 0.21 12.74 -15.89
CA PHE A 162 0.11 11.33 -15.54
C PHE A 162 0.29 11.09 -14.05
N LEU A 163 1.34 11.65 -13.44
CA LEU A 163 1.54 11.62 -12.00
C LEU A 163 0.35 12.22 -11.26
N LEU A 164 -0.21 13.33 -11.75
CA LEU A 164 -1.40 13.96 -11.17
C LEU A 164 -2.64 13.03 -11.21
N ASN A 165 -2.88 12.36 -12.34
CA ASN A 165 -4.00 11.43 -12.47
C ASN A 165 -3.83 10.19 -11.55
N ILE A 166 -2.61 9.69 -11.41
CA ILE A 166 -2.35 8.54 -10.53
C ILE A 166 -2.44 8.92 -9.05
N ILE A 167 -1.94 10.10 -8.67
CA ILE A 167 -2.13 10.66 -7.32
C ILE A 167 -3.63 10.71 -7.00
N ASN A 168 -4.46 11.23 -7.91
CA ASN A 168 -5.91 11.34 -7.72
C ASN A 168 -6.61 9.98 -7.58
N THR A 169 -6.27 9.02 -8.43
CA THR A 169 -6.87 7.67 -8.38
C THR A 169 -6.40 6.85 -7.18
N SER A 170 -5.17 7.05 -6.71
CA SER A 170 -4.64 6.37 -5.53
C SER A 170 -5.23 6.92 -4.22
N ILE A 171 -5.41 8.25 -4.13
CA ILE A 171 -5.96 8.91 -2.93
C ILE A 171 -7.47 8.62 -2.80
N THR A 172 -8.22 8.57 -3.90
CA THR A 172 -9.67 8.31 -3.86
C THR A 172 -10.03 6.89 -3.43
N ALA A 173 -9.12 5.92 -3.59
CA ALA A 173 -9.34 4.52 -3.22
C ALA A 173 -9.27 4.25 -1.70
N ASP A 174 -8.65 5.12 -0.91
CA ASP A 174 -8.40 4.89 0.53
C ASP A 174 -9.56 5.36 1.45
N TYR A 175 -10.61 6.00 0.91
CA TYR A 175 -11.69 6.63 1.71
C TYR A 175 -13.07 5.94 1.66
N ALA A 176 -13.20 4.75 1.09
CA ALA A 176 -14.46 4.01 1.10
C ALA A 176 -14.55 3.08 2.32
N ILE A 177 -15.26 3.50 3.37
CA ILE A 177 -15.75 2.64 4.45
C ILE A 177 -17.23 2.35 4.14
N PRO A 178 -17.62 1.13 3.75
CA PRO A 178 -19.03 0.81 3.59
C PRO A 178 -19.68 0.57 4.96
N GLU A 179 -20.90 1.10 5.13
CA GLU A 179 -21.79 0.69 6.20
C GLU A 179 -22.07 -0.83 6.07
N SER A 180 -21.83 -1.58 7.15
CA SER A 180 -22.16 -3.00 7.19
C SER A 180 -23.68 -3.16 7.22
N ASN A 181 -24.25 -3.86 6.25
CA ASN A 181 -25.65 -4.26 6.29
C ASN A 181 -25.93 -5.07 7.56
N ASN A 182 -26.83 -4.54 8.39
CA ASN A 182 -27.31 -5.17 9.62
C ASN A 182 -28.07 -6.46 9.28
N LEU A 183 -27.44 -7.62 9.44
CA LEU A 183 -28.15 -8.89 9.49
C LEU A 183 -28.64 -9.11 10.91
N THR A 184 -29.93 -8.85 11.14
CA THR A 184 -30.65 -9.22 12.37
C THR A 184 -30.62 -10.74 12.56
N ARG A 185 -30.03 -11.21 13.67
CA ARG A 185 -30.08 -12.62 14.08
C ARG A 185 -31.38 -12.91 14.83
N ILE A 186 -32.09 -13.95 14.38
CA ILE A 186 -33.07 -14.69 15.18
C ILE A 186 -32.27 -15.73 15.97
N ILE A 187 -32.32 -15.66 17.30
CA ILE A 187 -31.72 -16.66 18.19
C ILE A 187 -32.67 -17.86 18.22
N SER A 188 -32.18 -19.05 17.89
CA SER A 188 -32.87 -20.29 18.26
C SER A 188 -32.09 -20.96 19.39
N ASP A 189 -32.75 -21.13 20.52
CA ASP A 189 -32.25 -21.89 21.66
C ASP A 189 -32.34 -23.38 21.36
N GLY A 190 -31.21 -24.08 21.50
CA GLY A 190 -31.16 -25.54 21.54
C GLY A 190 -29.98 -26.14 20.79
N ALA A 191 -28.80 -26.14 21.41
CA ALA A 191 -27.66 -26.92 20.93
C ALA A 191 -27.40 -28.12 21.86
N SER A 192 -27.43 -29.33 21.32
CA SER A 192 -27.10 -30.56 22.06
C SER A 192 -25.58 -30.71 22.27
N GLU A 193 -25.19 -31.45 23.31
CA GLU A 193 -23.80 -31.66 23.78
C GLU A 193 -22.85 -32.35 22.77
N LEU A 194 -23.34 -32.82 21.61
CA LEU A 194 -22.59 -33.57 20.59
C LEU A 194 -22.15 -32.73 19.37
N SER A 195 -22.29 -31.41 19.44
CA SER A 195 -21.96 -30.50 18.35
C SER A 195 -20.44 -30.40 18.09
N GLU A 196 -20.04 -30.51 16.82
CA GLU A 196 -18.66 -30.32 16.36
C GLU A 196 -18.19 -28.90 16.71
N LYS A 197 -16.96 -28.76 17.24
CA LYS A 197 -16.43 -27.48 17.76
C LYS A 197 -15.26 -26.99 16.90
N PHE A 198 -15.38 -25.78 16.35
CA PHE A 198 -14.28 -25.11 15.66
C PHE A 198 -13.70 -23.97 16.48
N HIS A 199 -12.38 -23.91 16.50
CA HIS A 199 -11.58 -22.93 17.23
C HIS A 199 -11.17 -21.76 16.33
N LEU A 200 -10.49 -20.76 16.90
CA LEU A 200 -9.81 -19.73 16.10
C LEU A 200 -8.58 -20.34 15.42
N PHE A 201 -8.13 -19.77 14.30
CA PHE A 201 -6.93 -20.25 13.62
C PHE A 201 -5.97 -19.10 13.38
N TYR A 202 -4.83 -19.08 14.06
CA TYR A 202 -3.79 -18.09 13.82
C TYR A 202 -2.46 -18.68 14.25
N ASP A 203 -1.35 -18.10 13.76
CA ASP A 203 -0.02 -18.59 14.09
C ASP A 203 0.18 -20.06 13.66
N GLY A 204 -0.48 -20.46 12.56
CA GLY A 204 -0.40 -21.81 11.99
C GLY A 204 -1.10 -22.91 12.80
N GLN A 205 -1.90 -22.55 13.81
CA GLN A 205 -2.50 -23.52 14.73
C GLN A 205 -3.91 -23.11 15.19
N TRP A 206 -4.69 -24.13 15.58
CA TRP A 206 -6.00 -23.94 16.21
C TRP A 206 -5.86 -23.46 17.66
N LYS A 207 -6.63 -22.44 18.05
CA LYS A 207 -6.58 -21.83 19.38
C LYS A 207 -7.98 -21.57 19.94
N LYS A 208 -8.19 -21.98 21.19
CA LYS A 208 -9.44 -21.71 21.92
C LYS A 208 -9.58 -20.19 22.12
N PRO A 209 -10.79 -19.61 22.02
CA PRO A 209 -11.00 -18.21 22.31
C PRO A 209 -10.75 -17.95 23.81
N VAL A 210 -10.21 -16.78 24.14
CA VAL A 210 -9.81 -16.43 25.52
C VAL A 210 -10.95 -16.62 26.53
N LYS A 211 -12.17 -16.19 26.19
CA LYS A 211 -13.36 -16.35 27.04
C LYS A 211 -14.02 -17.73 26.96
N GLN A 212 -13.53 -18.62 26.10
CA GLN A 212 -14.15 -19.92 25.81
C GLN A 212 -15.61 -19.80 25.37
N GLU A 213 -15.99 -18.67 24.79
CA GLU A 213 -17.32 -18.43 24.25
C GLU A 213 -17.43 -19.00 22.84
N TYR A 214 -18.58 -19.63 22.55
CA TYR A 214 -18.92 -20.18 21.25
C TYR A 214 -20.37 -19.83 20.92
N TRP A 215 -20.71 -19.73 19.63
CA TRP A 215 -22.09 -19.66 19.16
C TRP A 215 -22.30 -20.69 18.06
N THR A 216 -23.55 -21.12 17.88
CA THR A 216 -23.96 -22.07 16.84
C THR A 216 -24.34 -21.40 15.52
N GLY A 217 -24.76 -20.14 15.57
CA GLY A 217 -25.28 -19.43 14.41
C GLY A 217 -26.55 -20.11 13.92
N GLU A 218 -26.60 -20.45 12.63
CA GLU A 218 -27.66 -21.25 11.99
C GLU A 218 -27.23 -22.71 11.74
N THR A 219 -26.19 -23.19 12.42
CA THR A 219 -25.62 -24.53 12.21
C THR A 219 -25.61 -25.33 13.51
N ASP A 220 -25.52 -26.67 13.43
CA ASP A 220 -25.30 -27.56 14.59
C ASP A 220 -23.83 -27.57 15.07
N ILE A 221 -23.05 -26.53 14.74
CA ILE A 221 -21.60 -26.47 14.94
C ILE A 221 -21.28 -25.30 15.85
N LEU A 222 -20.48 -25.53 16.88
CA LEU A 222 -20.03 -24.49 17.81
C LEU A 222 -18.78 -23.80 17.26
N ILE A 223 -18.88 -22.49 17.02
CA ILE A 223 -17.83 -21.66 16.44
C ILE A 223 -17.31 -20.67 17.49
N ALA A 224 -15.98 -20.55 17.62
CA ALA A 224 -15.29 -19.77 18.65
C ALA A 224 -15.46 -18.25 18.52
N ASN A 225 -15.71 -17.55 19.63
CA ASN A 225 -15.94 -16.08 19.66
C ASN A 225 -14.68 -15.35 20.04
N ALA A 226 -14.02 -14.78 19.02
CA ALA A 226 -12.83 -13.99 19.23
C ALA A 226 -13.17 -12.73 20.04
N THR A 227 -12.38 -12.53 21.08
CA THR A 227 -12.38 -11.32 21.90
C THR A 227 -11.37 -10.30 21.37
N GLU A 228 -11.37 -9.08 21.90
CA GLU A 228 -10.31 -8.11 21.62
C GLU A 228 -8.91 -8.65 21.90
N LYS A 229 -8.75 -9.48 22.94
CA LYS A 229 -7.46 -10.12 23.25
C LYS A 229 -7.05 -11.12 22.16
N ASP A 230 -7.98 -11.92 21.68
CA ASP A 230 -7.75 -12.86 20.57
C ASP A 230 -7.38 -12.10 19.28
N ILE A 231 -8.06 -10.99 18.99
CA ILE A 231 -7.73 -10.09 17.87
C ILE A 231 -6.29 -9.60 18.00
N MET A 232 -5.91 -9.06 19.16
CA MET A 232 -4.56 -8.54 19.37
C MET A 232 -3.48 -9.61 19.21
N ASP A 233 -3.71 -10.83 19.73
CA ASP A 233 -2.75 -11.93 19.60
C ASP A 233 -2.61 -12.40 18.15
N CYS A 234 -3.72 -12.44 17.41
CA CYS A 234 -3.73 -12.73 15.98
C CYS A 234 -3.01 -11.65 15.17
N VAL A 235 -3.25 -10.36 15.46
CA VAL A 235 -2.58 -9.24 14.81
C VAL A 235 -1.08 -9.27 15.08
N VAL A 236 -0.64 -9.54 16.31
CA VAL A 236 0.78 -9.70 16.64
C VAL A 236 1.40 -10.85 15.84
N SER A 237 0.69 -11.97 15.70
CA SER A 237 1.13 -13.09 14.86
C SER A 237 1.29 -12.67 13.39
N ALA A 238 0.29 -11.96 12.84
CA ALA A 238 0.34 -11.47 11.46
C ALA A 238 1.48 -10.47 11.24
N VAL A 239 1.68 -9.52 12.15
CA VAL A 239 2.79 -8.54 12.07
C VAL A 239 4.15 -9.23 12.12
N ARG A 240 4.33 -10.25 12.96
CA ARG A 240 5.57 -11.05 13.00
C ARG A 240 5.82 -11.76 11.67
N ALA A 241 4.80 -12.39 11.11
CA ALA A 241 4.90 -13.05 9.80
C ALA A 241 5.21 -12.02 8.69
N PHE A 242 4.60 -10.84 8.73
CA PHE A 242 4.80 -9.77 7.76
C PHE A 242 6.25 -9.29 7.66
N GLN A 243 6.97 -9.20 8.78
CA GLN A 243 8.38 -8.79 8.80
C GLN A 243 9.26 -9.67 7.90
N ALA A 244 9.03 -10.99 7.89
CA ALA A 244 9.75 -11.93 7.02
C ALA A 244 9.09 -12.05 5.63
N TRP A 245 7.76 -12.05 5.56
CA TRP A 245 7.03 -12.32 4.33
C TRP A 245 7.10 -11.17 3.32
N SER A 246 7.10 -9.93 3.78
CA SER A 246 7.20 -8.73 2.93
C SER A 246 8.50 -8.68 2.11
N THR A 247 9.59 -9.21 2.66
CA THR A 247 10.91 -9.29 2.03
C THR A 247 11.16 -10.61 1.30
N THR A 248 10.22 -11.56 1.39
CA THR A 248 10.32 -12.83 0.66
C THR A 248 10.15 -12.60 -0.84
N PRO A 249 11.07 -13.07 -1.70
CA PRO A 249 10.99 -12.86 -3.15
C PRO A 249 9.69 -13.38 -3.76
N LEU A 250 9.15 -12.64 -4.74
CA LEU A 250 7.90 -13.00 -5.45
C LEU A 250 7.85 -14.47 -5.93
N SER A 251 8.96 -15.01 -6.44
CA SER A 251 9.03 -16.41 -6.87
C SER A 251 8.77 -17.40 -5.74
N LYS A 252 9.31 -17.14 -4.54
CA LYS A 252 9.05 -17.97 -3.35
C LYS A 252 7.61 -17.81 -2.88
N ARG A 253 7.05 -16.59 -2.96
CA ARG A 253 5.64 -16.35 -2.63
C ARG A 253 4.69 -17.11 -3.56
N LYS A 254 4.97 -17.12 -4.86
CA LYS A 254 4.25 -17.91 -5.88
C LYS A 254 4.25 -19.41 -5.55
N ASN A 255 5.41 -19.96 -5.18
CA ASN A 255 5.54 -21.39 -4.88
C ASN A 255 4.66 -21.84 -3.71
N VAL A 256 4.46 -21.01 -2.68
CA VAL A 256 3.57 -21.32 -1.55
C VAL A 256 2.13 -21.57 -2.04
N PHE A 257 1.65 -20.74 -2.98
CA PHE A 257 0.31 -20.89 -3.57
C PHE A 257 0.23 -22.04 -4.57
N GLN A 258 1.34 -22.40 -5.22
CA GLN A 258 1.43 -23.64 -5.99
C GLN A 258 1.17 -24.86 -5.09
N TYR A 259 1.87 -24.97 -3.96
CA TYR A 259 1.67 -26.08 -3.02
C TYR A 259 0.25 -26.12 -2.45
N LEU A 260 -0.34 -24.95 -2.14
CA LEU A 260 -1.72 -24.87 -1.68
C LEU A 260 -2.71 -25.37 -2.75
N ALA A 261 -2.53 -24.96 -4.00
CA ALA A 261 -3.37 -25.41 -5.11
C ALA A 261 -3.26 -26.92 -5.32
N ASP A 262 -2.05 -27.48 -5.30
CA ASP A 262 -1.83 -28.93 -5.43
C ASP A 262 -2.56 -29.68 -4.29
N ARG A 263 -2.52 -29.15 -3.07
CA ARG A 263 -3.23 -29.73 -1.93
C ARG A 263 -4.75 -29.66 -2.10
N ILE A 264 -5.28 -28.53 -2.56
CA ILE A 264 -6.71 -28.35 -2.83
C ILE A 264 -7.17 -29.29 -3.96
N ALA A 265 -6.39 -29.43 -5.03
CA ALA A 265 -6.65 -30.36 -6.12
C ALA A 265 -6.72 -31.82 -5.62
N SER A 266 -5.85 -32.21 -4.68
CA SER A 266 -5.89 -33.55 -4.07
C SER A 266 -7.18 -33.87 -3.32
N THR A 267 -7.96 -32.86 -2.95
CA THR A 267 -9.31 -33.02 -2.35
C THR A 267 -10.45 -33.04 -3.37
N GLY A 268 -10.13 -32.99 -4.68
CA GLY A 268 -11.09 -32.99 -5.78
C GLY A 268 -11.58 -31.61 -6.23
N ASN A 269 -11.11 -30.52 -5.61
CA ASN A 269 -11.53 -29.16 -5.98
C ASN A 269 -10.57 -28.54 -7.02
N TYR A 270 -10.56 -29.11 -8.22
CA TYR A 270 -9.66 -28.67 -9.30
C TYR A 270 -9.93 -27.24 -9.77
N SER A 271 -11.20 -26.83 -9.83
CA SER A 271 -11.58 -25.47 -10.28
C SER A 271 -10.97 -24.36 -9.39
N LEU A 272 -11.03 -24.54 -8.07
CA LEU A 272 -10.42 -23.60 -7.14
C LEU A 272 -8.88 -23.64 -7.22
N ALA A 273 -8.30 -24.84 -7.35
CA ALA A 273 -6.85 -24.99 -7.51
C ALA A 273 -6.34 -24.25 -8.76
N ASP A 274 -6.97 -24.45 -9.91
CA ASP A 274 -6.63 -23.76 -11.16
C ASP A 274 -6.77 -22.23 -11.03
N SER A 275 -7.80 -21.77 -10.32
CA SER A 275 -8.01 -20.34 -10.05
C SER A 275 -6.90 -19.75 -9.18
N ILE A 276 -6.49 -20.45 -8.13
CA ILE A 276 -5.36 -20.03 -7.27
C ILE A 276 -4.07 -19.92 -8.08
N ILE A 277 -3.77 -20.89 -8.94
CA ILE A 277 -2.59 -20.83 -9.83
C ILE A 277 -2.65 -19.65 -10.78
N ARG A 278 -3.83 -19.38 -11.36
CA ARG A 278 -4.06 -18.26 -12.27
C ARG A 278 -3.79 -16.92 -11.58
N TRP A 279 -4.36 -16.70 -10.40
CA TRP A 279 -4.15 -15.45 -9.65
C TRP A 279 -2.71 -15.31 -9.16
N ALA A 280 -2.09 -16.43 -8.74
CA ALA A 280 -0.70 -16.40 -8.29
C ALA A 280 0.27 -16.05 -9.44
N ASN A 281 -0.06 -16.40 -10.67
CA ASN A 281 0.75 -16.12 -11.85
C ASN A 281 0.25 -14.95 -12.68
N ASP A 282 -0.63 -14.11 -12.13
CA ASP A 282 -1.15 -12.94 -12.81
C ASP A 282 0.02 -12.00 -13.24
N PRO A 283 0.17 -11.69 -14.53
CA PRO A 283 1.24 -10.82 -15.03
C PRO A 283 1.23 -9.41 -14.43
N SER A 284 0.08 -8.94 -13.95
CA SER A 284 -0.04 -7.62 -13.33
C SER A 284 0.62 -7.56 -11.94
N VAL A 285 0.90 -8.71 -11.31
CA VAL A 285 1.67 -8.81 -10.06
C VAL A 285 3.16 -8.60 -10.36
N CYS A 286 3.61 -7.35 -10.27
CA CYS A 286 5.01 -6.96 -10.37
C CYS A 286 5.42 -6.12 -9.15
N GLU A 287 6.61 -6.37 -8.62
CA GLU A 287 7.15 -5.61 -7.46
C GLU A 287 7.64 -4.22 -7.89
N THR A 288 8.12 -4.09 -9.13
CA THR A 288 8.68 -2.85 -9.66
C THR A 288 8.48 -2.80 -11.17
N SER A 289 7.97 -1.66 -11.65
CA SER A 289 7.85 -1.33 -13.07
C SER A 289 8.67 -0.09 -13.36
N THR A 290 9.46 -0.12 -14.42
CA THR A 290 10.25 1.04 -14.87
C THR A 290 9.64 1.58 -16.15
N PHE A 291 9.38 2.89 -16.16
CA PHE A 291 8.87 3.63 -17.30
C PHE A 291 9.90 4.70 -17.68
N PHE A 292 10.16 4.82 -18.98
CA PHE A 292 11.04 5.86 -19.53
C PHE A 292 10.15 6.99 -20.07
N LEU A 293 10.33 8.21 -19.56
CA LEU A 293 9.55 9.38 -19.95
C LEU A 293 10.50 10.36 -20.67
N LYS A 294 10.17 10.79 -21.90
CA LYS A 294 10.96 11.68 -22.80
C LYS A 294 12.37 11.21 -23.15
N ASP A 295 12.66 11.03 -24.44
CA ASP A 295 14.01 11.00 -25.07
C ASP A 295 15.15 10.40 -24.19
N ASP A 296 14.87 9.35 -23.40
CA ASP A 296 15.75 8.73 -22.40
C ASP A 296 16.34 9.65 -21.28
N THR A 297 15.82 10.87 -21.11
CA THR A 297 16.32 11.84 -20.11
C THR A 297 15.69 11.70 -18.72
N VAL A 298 14.54 11.04 -18.59
CA VAL A 298 13.85 10.89 -17.30
C VAL A 298 13.35 9.45 -17.12
N ASN A 299 13.66 8.89 -15.95
CA ASN A 299 13.23 7.54 -15.57
C ASN A 299 12.21 7.63 -14.44
N LEU A 300 11.00 7.15 -14.70
CA LEU A 300 9.97 6.96 -13.67
C LEU A 300 9.98 5.50 -13.23
N LEU A 301 10.40 5.27 -12.00
CA LEU A 301 10.31 3.97 -11.35
C LEU A 301 9.03 3.93 -10.50
N VAL A 302 8.14 3.00 -10.82
CA VAL A 302 6.92 2.74 -10.05
C VAL A 302 7.14 1.47 -9.24
N ARG A 303 7.11 1.61 -7.93
CA ARG A 303 7.26 0.50 -6.99
C ARG A 303 5.95 0.23 -6.28
N ARG A 304 5.63 -1.04 -6.05
CA ARG A 304 4.46 -1.45 -5.27
C ARG A 304 4.92 -2.13 -3.99
N ASP A 305 4.69 -1.47 -2.86
CA ASP A 305 5.02 -2.00 -1.53
C ASP A 305 3.77 -2.64 -0.89
N PRO A 306 3.91 -3.70 -0.09
CA PRO A 306 2.78 -4.26 0.64
C PRO A 306 2.22 -3.27 1.67
N LYS A 307 0.90 -3.30 1.89
CA LYS A 307 0.22 -2.48 2.92
C LYS A 307 0.51 -2.95 4.35
N GLY A 308 0.76 -4.23 4.58
CA GLY A 308 0.99 -4.78 5.93
C GLY A 308 0.07 -5.96 6.24
N VAL A 309 -0.74 -5.79 7.29
CA VAL A 309 -1.77 -6.77 7.67
C VAL A 309 -3.09 -6.38 7.02
N ILE A 310 -3.69 -7.31 6.28
CA ILE A 310 -4.93 -7.10 5.54
C ILE A 310 -6.04 -7.94 6.14
N VAL A 311 -7.13 -7.29 6.55
CA VAL A 311 -8.35 -7.98 6.98
C VAL A 311 -9.23 -8.22 5.76
N VAL A 312 -9.67 -9.46 5.54
CA VAL A 312 -10.56 -9.83 4.44
C VAL A 312 -11.84 -10.50 4.93
N ASN A 313 -12.95 -10.20 4.27
CA ASN A 313 -14.22 -10.91 4.47
C ASN A 313 -14.95 -11.08 3.14
N SER A 314 -15.44 -12.29 2.88
CA SER A 314 -16.25 -12.66 1.72
C SER A 314 -17.07 -13.90 2.05
N ASP A 315 -18.31 -13.93 1.57
CA ASP A 315 -19.21 -15.09 1.70
C ASP A 315 -19.00 -16.05 0.50
N ASN A 316 -18.49 -15.53 -0.61
CA ASN A 316 -18.07 -16.30 -1.78
C ASN A 316 -16.64 -16.84 -1.57
N THR A 317 -16.47 -18.16 -1.70
CA THR A 317 -15.18 -18.83 -1.51
C THR A 317 -14.14 -18.44 -2.57
N GLU A 318 -14.55 -18.31 -3.84
CA GLU A 318 -13.65 -17.93 -4.92
C GLU A 318 -13.12 -16.51 -4.71
N ASP A 319 -13.99 -15.56 -4.37
CA ASP A 319 -13.60 -14.19 -4.04
C ASP A 319 -12.69 -14.11 -2.82
N LEU A 320 -12.97 -14.91 -1.79
CA LEU A 320 -12.12 -14.99 -0.60
C LEU A 320 -10.69 -15.40 -0.98
N PHE A 321 -10.56 -16.51 -1.72
CA PHE A 321 -9.24 -17.00 -2.13
C PHE A 321 -8.55 -16.04 -3.09
N ARG A 322 -9.29 -15.40 -4.00
CA ARG A 322 -8.75 -14.34 -4.87
C ARG A 322 -8.09 -13.24 -4.05
N MET A 323 -8.79 -12.70 -3.04
CA MET A 323 -8.25 -11.67 -2.16
C MET A 323 -7.06 -12.17 -1.31
N VAL A 324 -7.14 -13.38 -0.76
CA VAL A 324 -6.05 -13.98 0.03
C VAL A 324 -4.79 -14.15 -0.82
N VAL A 325 -4.91 -14.67 -2.04
CA VAL A 325 -3.79 -14.88 -2.96
C VAL A 325 -3.16 -13.55 -3.34
N TYR A 326 -3.94 -12.58 -3.82
CA TYR A 326 -3.39 -11.27 -4.19
C TYR A 326 -2.75 -10.52 -3.02
N ALA A 327 -3.38 -10.56 -1.83
CA ALA A 327 -2.81 -9.96 -0.63
C ALA A 327 -1.45 -10.60 -0.28
N CYS A 328 -1.40 -11.93 -0.20
CA CYS A 328 -0.19 -12.62 0.21
C CYS A 328 0.92 -12.50 -0.84
N ILE A 329 0.59 -12.62 -2.13
CA ILE A 329 1.60 -12.61 -3.19
C ILE A 329 2.25 -11.24 -3.38
N THR A 330 1.53 -10.18 -3.04
CA THR A 330 2.04 -8.80 -2.98
C THR A 330 2.82 -8.51 -1.70
N GLY A 331 2.96 -9.49 -0.80
CA GLY A 331 3.80 -9.42 0.39
C GLY A 331 3.08 -9.08 1.68
N ASN A 332 1.74 -9.07 1.69
CA ASN A 332 0.94 -8.84 2.90
C ASN A 332 0.68 -10.13 3.68
N THR A 333 0.23 -9.98 4.92
CA THR A 333 -0.36 -11.06 5.70
C THR A 333 -1.85 -10.84 5.85
N VAL A 334 -2.63 -11.91 5.99
CA VAL A 334 -4.09 -11.86 5.93
C VAL A 334 -4.73 -12.34 7.23
N ILE A 335 -5.77 -11.62 7.65
CA ILE A 335 -6.72 -12.05 8.68
C ILE A 335 -8.09 -12.16 8.01
N ILE A 336 -8.56 -13.39 7.82
CA ILE A 336 -9.89 -13.71 7.35
C ILE A 336 -10.84 -13.56 8.53
N THR A 337 -11.92 -12.78 8.37
CA THR A 337 -12.96 -12.66 9.37
C THR A 337 -14.25 -13.31 8.89
N SER A 338 -15.02 -13.91 9.79
CA SER A 338 -16.32 -14.51 9.49
C SER A 338 -17.27 -14.35 10.66
N SER A 339 -18.57 -14.24 10.36
CA SER A 339 -19.62 -14.09 11.38
C SER A 339 -20.93 -14.81 11.05
N ASP A 340 -20.88 -15.71 10.07
CA ASP A 340 -22.02 -16.19 9.30
C ASP A 340 -22.02 -17.73 9.19
N TYR A 341 -23.06 -18.25 8.53
CA TYR A 341 -23.20 -19.67 8.18
C TYR A 341 -21.98 -20.22 7.40
N PHE A 342 -21.28 -19.37 6.66
CA PHE A 342 -20.14 -19.76 5.82
C PHE A 342 -18.84 -20.03 6.58
N CYS A 343 -18.81 -19.84 7.92
CA CYS A 343 -17.65 -20.16 8.77
C CYS A 343 -17.12 -21.58 8.51
N LYS A 344 -17.99 -22.59 8.42
CA LYS A 344 -17.57 -23.99 8.18
C LYS A 344 -16.78 -24.14 6.88
N THR A 345 -17.23 -23.46 5.82
CA THR A 345 -16.58 -23.49 4.50
C THR A 345 -15.20 -22.86 4.53
N LYS A 346 -14.97 -21.84 5.37
CA LYS A 346 -13.67 -21.19 5.52
C LYS A 346 -12.72 -22.03 6.40
N LEU A 347 -13.25 -22.58 7.49
CA LEU A 347 -12.47 -23.31 8.51
C LEU A 347 -11.93 -24.66 8.03
N LYS A 348 -12.56 -25.29 7.02
CA LYS A 348 -12.05 -26.55 6.42
C LYS A 348 -10.66 -26.43 5.77
N TYR A 349 -10.20 -25.21 5.48
CA TYR A 349 -8.90 -24.97 4.85
C TYR A 349 -7.77 -24.75 5.87
N CYS A 350 -8.08 -24.56 7.16
CA CYS A 350 -7.07 -24.30 8.21
C CYS A 350 -5.99 -25.40 8.27
N ASP A 351 -6.40 -26.67 8.26
CA ASP A 351 -5.45 -27.78 8.30
C ASP A 351 -4.59 -27.85 7.02
N MET A 352 -5.15 -27.41 5.88
CA MET A 352 -4.38 -27.26 4.66
C MET A 352 -3.36 -26.13 4.80
N PHE A 353 -3.70 -25.02 5.44
CA PHE A 353 -2.74 -23.94 5.69
C PHE A 353 -1.61 -24.38 6.60
N SER A 354 -1.88 -25.17 7.64
CA SER A 354 -0.82 -25.72 8.50
C SER A 354 0.05 -26.77 7.81
N SER A 355 -0.53 -27.56 6.90
CA SER A 355 0.19 -28.64 6.21
C SER A 355 0.86 -28.22 4.90
N CYS A 356 0.42 -27.12 4.29
CA CYS A 356 1.11 -26.46 3.18
C CYS A 356 2.20 -25.55 3.75
N GLN A 357 3.24 -25.23 2.97
CA GLN A 357 4.37 -24.39 3.40
C GLN A 357 3.98 -22.90 3.62
N ILE A 358 2.76 -22.62 4.09
CA ILE A 358 2.27 -21.32 4.50
C ILE A 358 2.92 -21.00 5.86
N PRO A 359 3.71 -19.92 5.97
CA PRO A 359 4.30 -19.52 7.23
C PRO A 359 3.25 -19.27 8.32
N PRO A 360 3.52 -19.65 9.59
CA PRO A 360 2.68 -19.27 10.72
C PRO A 360 2.43 -17.76 10.72
N GLY A 361 1.15 -17.37 10.82
CA GLY A 361 0.75 -15.96 10.80
C GLY A 361 0.52 -15.36 9.40
N LEU A 362 0.85 -16.05 8.30
CA LEU A 362 0.60 -15.53 6.95
C LEU A 362 -0.91 -15.47 6.64
N VAL A 363 -1.64 -16.54 6.93
CA VAL A 363 -3.09 -16.63 6.77
C VAL A 363 -3.68 -17.01 8.12
N ASN A 364 -4.56 -16.15 8.64
CA ASN A 364 -5.23 -16.32 9.93
C ASN A 364 -6.75 -16.25 9.72
N ILE A 365 -7.53 -16.90 10.57
CA ILE A 365 -8.99 -16.87 10.58
C ILE A 365 -9.49 -16.56 12.00
N LEU A 366 -10.25 -15.48 12.12
CA LEU A 366 -10.99 -15.12 13.31
C LEU A 366 -12.49 -15.18 13.02
N THR A 367 -13.24 -15.70 13.99
CA THR A 367 -14.68 -15.83 13.91
C THR A 367 -15.33 -15.00 15.02
N PHE A 368 -16.45 -14.36 14.70
CA PHE A 368 -17.16 -13.46 15.62
C PHE A 368 -18.67 -13.72 15.61
N ALA A 369 -19.31 -13.67 16.78
CA ALA A 369 -20.76 -13.65 16.84
C ALA A 369 -21.34 -12.36 16.23
N ASN A 370 -20.63 -11.23 16.40
CA ASN A 370 -20.97 -9.95 15.77
C ASN A 370 -19.69 -9.32 15.20
N LEU A 371 -19.67 -9.13 13.88
CA LEU A 371 -18.47 -8.67 13.17
C LEU A 371 -18.26 -7.15 13.27
N THR A 372 -19.33 -6.35 13.37
CA THR A 372 -19.24 -4.89 13.27
C THR A 372 -18.36 -4.27 14.37
N PRO A 373 -18.53 -4.59 15.66
CA PRO A 373 -17.65 -4.07 16.72
C PRO A 373 -16.20 -4.53 16.55
N ALA A 374 -15.99 -5.76 16.07
CA ALA A 374 -14.65 -6.31 15.85
C ALA A 374 -13.93 -5.57 14.71
N LEU A 375 -14.61 -5.29 13.60
CA LEU A 375 -14.04 -4.51 12.49
C LEU A 375 -13.70 -3.08 12.92
N GLN A 376 -14.57 -2.43 13.71
CA GLN A 376 -14.30 -1.11 14.27
C GLN A 376 -13.09 -1.11 15.22
N TYR A 377 -12.94 -2.16 16.03
CA TYR A 377 -11.75 -2.32 16.87
C TYR A 377 -10.49 -2.50 16.02
N MET A 378 -10.52 -3.40 15.03
CA MET A 378 -9.39 -3.65 14.12
C MET A 378 -9.01 -2.44 13.28
N SER A 379 -9.96 -1.60 12.85
CA SER A 379 -9.65 -0.39 12.07
C SER A 379 -8.84 0.65 12.86
N ASN A 380 -8.89 0.60 14.19
CA ASN A 380 -8.12 1.47 15.06
C ASN A 380 -6.70 0.93 15.36
N LEU A 381 -6.37 -0.29 14.91
CA LEU A 381 -5.07 -0.91 15.11
C LEU A 381 -4.15 -0.62 13.91
N PHE A 382 -3.02 0.03 14.16
CA PHE A 382 -1.97 0.17 13.17
C PHE A 382 -1.04 -1.07 13.20
N PRO A 383 -0.57 -1.63 12.07
CA PRO A 383 -0.74 -1.22 10.67
C PRO A 383 -1.79 -2.08 9.90
N ILE A 384 -3.05 -2.12 10.34
CA ILE A 384 -4.10 -2.90 9.66
C ILE A 384 -4.71 -2.10 8.50
N SER A 385 -4.96 -2.77 7.37
CA SER A 385 -5.81 -2.29 6.28
C SER A 385 -6.98 -3.26 6.10
N ILE A 386 -8.22 -2.77 6.05
CA ILE A 386 -9.41 -3.61 5.92
C ILE A 386 -9.89 -3.60 4.47
N ILE A 387 -10.08 -4.78 3.87
CA ILE A 387 -10.60 -4.97 2.51
C ILE A 387 -11.80 -5.91 2.60
N THR A 388 -13.01 -5.39 2.44
CA THR A 388 -14.24 -6.19 2.36
C THR A 388 -14.70 -6.31 0.90
N THR A 389 -15.46 -7.35 0.56
CA THR A 389 -16.04 -7.53 -0.78
C THR A 389 -16.92 -6.35 -1.23
N GLY A 390 -17.51 -5.60 -0.31
CA GLY A 390 -18.22 -4.34 -0.63
C GLY A 390 -17.34 -3.24 -1.23
N ASN A 391 -16.01 -3.37 -1.16
CA ASN A 391 -15.04 -2.50 -1.84
C ASN A 391 -14.65 -3.01 -3.25
N VAL A 392 -15.29 -4.07 -3.74
CA VAL A 392 -15.32 -4.39 -5.18
C VAL A 392 -16.41 -3.51 -5.77
N CYS A 393 -16.04 -2.47 -6.54
CA CYS A 393 -17.03 -1.71 -7.30
C CYS A 393 -17.88 -2.68 -8.12
N VAL A 394 -19.11 -2.92 -7.68
CA VAL A 394 -20.16 -3.55 -8.47
C VAL A 394 -20.76 -2.46 -9.35
N GLU A 395 -19.94 -1.89 -10.22
CA GLU A 395 -20.42 -1.12 -11.36
C GLU A 395 -19.69 -1.65 -12.60
N ASP A 396 -20.44 -2.43 -13.37
CA ASP A 396 -20.11 -3.15 -14.61
C ASP A 396 -19.28 -4.45 -14.46
N GLU A 397 -19.99 -5.58 -14.43
CA GLU A 397 -19.48 -6.96 -14.53
C GLU A 397 -18.70 -7.27 -15.83
N ARG A 398 -18.38 -6.27 -16.66
CA ARG A 398 -17.76 -6.45 -17.97
C ARG A 398 -16.29 -6.04 -18.06
N ILE A 399 -15.71 -5.44 -17.02
CA ILE A 399 -14.27 -5.10 -17.00
C ILE A 399 -13.67 -5.40 -15.61
N CYS A 400 -13.43 -6.68 -15.33
CA CYS A 400 -12.46 -7.07 -14.30
C CYS A 400 -11.07 -6.56 -14.75
N ASN A 401 -10.65 -5.38 -14.29
CA ASN A 401 -9.30 -4.88 -14.53
C ASN A 401 -8.37 -5.39 -13.40
N PRO A 402 -7.48 -6.36 -13.66
CA PRO A 402 -6.62 -6.96 -12.64
C PRO A 402 -5.74 -5.94 -11.90
N ASN A 403 -5.40 -4.83 -12.57
CA ASN A 403 -4.66 -3.73 -11.96
C ASN A 403 -5.42 -3.06 -10.81
N ARG A 404 -6.76 -3.06 -10.84
CA ARG A 404 -7.59 -2.37 -9.84
C ARG A 404 -7.65 -3.11 -8.51
N ASP A 405 -7.64 -4.45 -8.54
CA ASP A 405 -7.60 -5.26 -7.33
C ASP A 405 -6.22 -5.21 -6.66
N LEU A 406 -5.13 -5.20 -7.44
CA LEU A 406 -3.77 -5.07 -6.90
C LEU A 406 -3.51 -3.76 -6.16
N LEU A 407 -4.11 -2.65 -6.61
CA LEU A 407 -4.05 -1.36 -5.92
C LEU A 407 -4.68 -1.42 -4.52
N LYS A 408 -5.60 -2.36 -4.26
CA LYS A 408 -6.17 -2.54 -2.92
C LYS A 408 -5.16 -3.11 -1.93
N PHE A 409 -4.27 -4.00 -2.40
CA PHE A 409 -3.31 -4.74 -1.56
C PHE A 409 -1.91 -4.10 -1.50
N THR A 410 -1.60 -3.19 -2.42
CA THR A 410 -0.30 -2.55 -2.52
C THR A 410 -0.40 -1.04 -2.34
N ARG A 411 0.71 -0.43 -1.94
CA ARG A 411 0.92 1.01 -1.98
C ARG A 411 1.83 1.31 -3.15
N THR A 412 1.37 2.16 -4.04
CA THR A 412 2.19 2.61 -5.16
C THR A 412 3.07 3.76 -4.69
N LYS A 413 4.36 3.61 -4.92
CA LYS A 413 5.38 4.61 -4.65
C LYS A 413 6.07 4.99 -5.95
N PHE A 414 6.15 6.30 -6.19
CA PHE A 414 6.77 6.84 -7.39
C PHE A 414 8.16 7.32 -7.04
N VAL A 415 9.17 6.83 -7.76
CA VAL A 415 10.53 7.34 -7.69
C VAL A 415 10.87 7.92 -9.06
N TRP A 416 10.95 9.25 -9.11
CA TRP A 416 11.20 10.01 -10.32
C TRP A 416 12.67 10.41 -10.37
N MET A 417 13.39 9.95 -11.38
CA MET A 417 14.82 10.18 -11.53
C MET A 417 15.07 11.04 -12.76
N SER A 418 15.66 12.21 -12.56
CA SER A 418 16.23 12.97 -13.67
C SER A 418 17.57 12.34 -14.04
N CYS A 419 17.71 11.86 -15.27
CA CYS A 419 19.01 11.50 -15.81
C CYS A 419 19.61 12.76 -16.44
N LYS A 420 20.85 13.10 -16.08
CA LYS A 420 21.63 14.14 -16.77
C LYS A 420 22.22 13.57 -18.04
#